data_AF-A0A817MM76-F1
#
_entry.id   AF-A0A817MM76-F1
#
_cell.length_a   1.000
_cell.length_b   1.000
_cell.length_c   1.000
_cell.angle_alpha   90.00
_cell.angle_beta   90.00
_cell.angle_gamma   90.00
#
_symmetry.space_group_name_H-M   'P 1'
#
loop_
_entity.id
_entity.type
_entity.pdbx_description
1 polymer ?
#
loop_
_entity_poly.entity_id
_entity_poly.type
_entity_poly.pdbx_seq_one_letter_code
_entity_poly.pdbx_strand_id
1 'polypeptide(L)'
;MGPIESLREILKCREDIKLYPKYNRIYASGNFYWTGALNYGLDRGNQPYYCPIGWQRRSFYVTDNFCERFKGWCICYHGTKFKHDLSILLSGLKPAETKAHGDGIYASPSTNYACHPRYSEVKRIKSSSRKLFFKSGNYVQFVVECRVHPKYIRKIGKETLGAEKPIIDSNIPNDSIEWVIDYQNKSIVDFNDSSASIVCSGLMIRVTDDHPGLLPQSQSWYESHICNYPKCCALGIDLEHL
;
A
#
# COMPACT_ATOMS: atom_id res chain seq x y z
N MET A 1 -32.66 0.59 -2.93
CA MET A 1 -32.04 0.51 -1.58
C MET A 1 -32.53 -0.79 -0.96
N GLY A 2 -31.62 -1.65 -0.50
CA GLY A 2 -31.99 -2.93 0.11
C GLY A 2 -32.67 -2.76 1.47
N PRO A 3 -33.18 -3.86 2.08
CA PRO A 3 -33.86 -3.81 3.37
C PRO A 3 -32.96 -3.23 4.48
N ILE A 4 -33.51 -2.41 5.37
CA ILE A 4 -32.77 -1.81 6.50
C ILE A 4 -32.22 -2.89 7.45
N GLU A 5 -32.88 -4.04 7.55
CA GLU A 5 -32.36 -5.17 8.33
C GLU A 5 -31.03 -5.69 7.77
N SER A 6 -30.86 -5.70 6.44
CA SER A 6 -29.57 -6.06 5.82
C SER A 6 -28.46 -5.05 6.10
N LEU A 7 -28.81 -3.78 6.35
CA LEU A 7 -27.89 -2.72 6.77
C LEU A 7 -27.45 -2.82 8.24
N ARG A 8 -28.18 -3.57 9.08
CA ARG A 8 -27.81 -3.77 10.49
C ARG A 8 -26.85 -4.93 10.71
N GLU A 9 -26.85 -5.91 9.81
CA GLU A 9 -25.81 -6.96 9.75
C GLU A 9 -24.55 -6.49 9.00
N ILE A 10 -24.63 -5.35 8.30
CA ILE A 10 -23.49 -4.73 7.62
C ILE A 10 -22.53 -4.21 8.69
N LEU A 11 -21.44 -4.98 8.86
CA LEU A 11 -20.08 -4.63 9.28
C LEU A 11 -19.99 -3.56 10.39
N LYS A 12 -19.27 -3.87 11.47
CA LYS A 12 -18.70 -2.85 12.37
C LYS A 12 -17.74 -1.97 11.57
N CYS A 13 -18.29 -1.03 10.81
CA CYS A 13 -17.53 0.00 10.14
C CYS A 13 -16.86 0.82 11.22
N ARG A 14 -15.62 1.21 10.96
CA ARG A 14 -14.92 2.15 11.81
C ARG A 14 -15.73 3.45 11.87
N GLU A 15 -16.28 3.76 13.05
CA GLU A 15 -17.10 4.97 13.25
C GLU A 15 -16.28 6.24 12.93
N ASP A 16 -14.96 6.20 13.17
CA ASP A 16 -14.05 7.27 12.79
C ASP A 16 -12.62 6.81 12.43
N ILE A 17 -12.06 7.39 11.36
CA ILE A 17 -10.62 7.30 11.06
C ILE A 17 -9.94 8.49 11.72
N LYS A 18 -9.40 8.27 12.92
CA LYS A 18 -8.59 9.28 13.61
C LYS A 18 -7.18 9.31 13.02
N LEU A 19 -6.73 10.49 12.59
CA LEU A 19 -5.32 10.70 12.22
C LEU A 19 -4.45 10.73 13.48
N TYR A 20 -3.17 10.38 13.34
CA TYR A 20 -2.18 10.53 14.41
C TYR A 20 -0.97 11.37 13.95
N PRO A 21 -1.12 12.71 13.90
CA PRO A 21 -0.17 13.58 13.19
C PRO A 21 1.28 13.50 13.65
N LYS A 22 1.54 13.15 14.92
CA LYS A 22 2.89 12.94 15.48
C LYS A 22 3.74 11.94 14.68
N TYR A 23 3.09 11.00 14.00
CA TYR A 23 3.74 9.96 13.19
C TYR A 23 3.60 10.18 11.68
N ASN A 24 3.12 11.34 11.24
CA ASN A 24 3.18 11.71 9.83
C ASN A 24 4.63 11.91 9.39
N ARG A 25 4.96 11.50 8.17
CA ARG A 25 6.31 11.57 7.63
C ARG A 25 6.27 12.00 6.17
N ILE A 26 7.30 12.71 5.75
CA ILE A 26 7.60 12.98 4.33
C ILE A 26 8.92 12.28 4.06
N TYR A 27 8.91 11.32 3.14
CA TYR A 27 10.07 10.52 2.79
C TYR A 27 10.75 11.08 1.56
N ALA A 28 11.67 12.01 1.77
CA ALA A 28 12.39 12.70 0.70
C ALA A 28 13.68 13.29 1.26
N SER A 29 14.63 13.60 0.36
CA SER A 29 15.82 14.38 0.74
C SER A 29 15.41 15.70 1.42
N GLY A 30 16.14 16.09 2.47
CA GLY A 30 15.79 17.23 3.33
C GLY A 30 14.67 16.97 4.34
N ASN A 31 14.05 15.78 4.34
CA ASN A 31 13.08 15.32 5.34
C ASN A 31 13.53 13.96 5.91
N PHE A 32 12.62 12.98 6.05
CA PHE A 32 12.97 11.64 6.52
C PHE A 32 13.55 10.83 5.36
N TYR A 33 14.86 10.64 5.36
CA TYR A 33 15.57 9.92 4.32
C TYR A 33 16.68 9.07 4.93
N TRP A 34 16.81 7.84 4.45
CA TRP A 34 17.92 6.94 4.78
C TRP A 34 18.11 5.93 3.64
N THR A 35 19.30 5.35 3.57
CA THR A 35 19.64 4.27 2.64
C THR A 35 19.73 2.95 3.40
N GLY A 36 19.32 1.85 2.76
CA GLY A 36 19.28 0.53 3.40
C GLY A 36 18.22 0.39 4.49
N ALA A 37 18.36 -0.63 5.33
CA ALA A 37 17.41 -0.93 6.40
C ALA A 37 17.57 0.04 7.58
N LEU A 38 16.46 0.63 8.05
CA LEU A 38 16.47 1.51 9.20
C LEU A 38 16.63 0.72 10.50
N ASN A 39 17.68 1.02 11.27
CA ASN A 39 17.90 0.45 12.60
C ASN A 39 17.91 1.55 13.67
N TYR A 40 16.74 1.85 14.23
CA TYR A 40 16.54 2.93 15.21
C TYR A 40 15.82 2.44 16.47
N GLY A 41 15.93 1.14 16.74
CA GLY A 41 15.37 0.50 17.94
C GLY A 41 13.86 0.30 17.95
N LEU A 42 13.12 0.71 16.90
CA LEU A 42 11.70 0.38 16.81
C LEU A 42 11.47 -1.02 16.26
N ASP A 43 10.47 -1.68 16.85
CA ASP A 43 10.10 -3.04 16.48
C ASP A 43 9.41 -3.11 15.10
N ARG A 44 9.99 -3.94 14.24
CA ARG A 44 9.57 -4.23 12.87
C ARG A 44 9.37 -5.72 12.62
N GLY A 45 9.20 -6.52 13.69
CA GLY A 45 8.96 -7.96 13.57
C GLY A 45 10.09 -8.70 12.87
N ASN A 46 11.35 -8.31 13.15
CA ASN A 46 12.56 -8.83 12.50
C ASN A 46 12.59 -8.69 10.96
N GLN A 47 11.74 -7.83 10.39
CA GLN A 47 11.77 -7.49 8.97
C GLN A 47 12.44 -6.13 8.79
N PRO A 48 13.29 -5.98 7.75
CA PRO A 48 13.91 -4.70 7.47
C PRO A 48 12.85 -3.65 7.08
N TYR A 49 13.11 -2.40 7.44
CA TYR A 49 12.26 -1.28 7.05
C TYR A 49 13.05 -0.32 6.17
N TYR A 50 12.73 -0.33 4.89
CA TYR A 50 13.37 0.52 3.89
C TYR A 50 12.62 1.84 3.74
N CYS A 51 13.34 2.90 3.35
CA CYS A 51 12.75 4.22 3.17
C CYS A 51 11.80 4.21 1.97
N PRO A 52 10.50 4.52 2.12
CA PRO A 52 9.58 4.64 1.00
C PRO A 52 9.76 6.01 0.34
N ILE A 53 10.88 6.20 -0.37
CA ILE A 53 11.29 7.47 -0.97
C ILE A 53 10.21 7.98 -1.94
N GLY A 54 9.89 9.28 -1.86
CA GLY A 54 8.87 9.94 -2.66
C GLY A 54 7.45 9.87 -2.10
N TRP A 55 7.27 9.27 -0.92
CA TRP A 55 5.96 9.14 -0.29
C TRP A 55 5.77 10.08 0.91
N GLN A 56 4.51 10.42 1.18
CA GLN A 56 4.07 11.04 2.41
C GLN A 56 3.21 10.04 3.17
N ARG A 57 3.50 9.82 4.45
CA ARG A 57 2.68 8.98 5.33
C ARG A 57 1.74 9.83 6.15
N ARG A 58 0.45 9.51 6.07
CA ARG A 58 -0.59 9.95 7.01
C ARG A 58 -0.85 8.82 7.99
N SER A 59 -0.41 8.99 9.23
CA SER A 59 -0.60 7.98 10.26
C SER A 59 -2.05 7.94 10.71
N PHE A 60 -2.55 6.74 10.98
CA PHE A 60 -3.79 6.56 11.71
C PHE A 60 -3.51 6.28 13.17
N TYR A 61 -4.38 6.80 14.03
CA TYR A 61 -4.46 6.37 15.41
C TYR A 61 -5.12 4.99 15.42
N VAL A 62 -4.49 4.01 16.04
CA VAL A 62 -4.99 2.62 16.09
C VAL A 62 -5.34 2.21 17.51
N THR A 63 -4.47 2.55 18.47
CA THR A 63 -4.67 2.29 19.90
C THR A 63 -3.64 3.10 20.73
N ASP A 64 -3.91 3.31 22.01
CA ASP A 64 -3.02 4.00 22.95
C ASP A 64 -1.75 3.19 23.25
N ASN A 65 -1.83 1.86 23.31
CA ASN A 65 -0.69 0.97 23.61
C ASN A 65 -0.02 0.40 22.35
N PHE A 66 0.11 1.21 21.30
CA PHE A 66 0.56 0.78 19.96
C PHE A 66 1.84 -0.08 19.98
N CYS A 67 2.87 0.33 20.73
CA CYS A 67 4.14 -0.39 20.80
C CYS A 67 4.00 -1.78 21.43
N GLU A 68 3.17 -1.91 22.47
CA GLU A 68 2.92 -3.19 23.14
C GLU A 68 2.08 -4.11 22.26
N ARG A 69 0.95 -3.61 21.75
CA ARG A 69 0.02 -4.38 20.91
C ARG A 69 0.69 -4.92 19.64
N PHE A 70 1.54 -4.11 19.01
CA PHE A 70 2.18 -4.44 17.74
C PHE A 70 3.66 -4.84 17.90
N LYS A 71 4.07 -5.27 19.10
CA LYS A 71 5.38 -5.86 19.34
C LYS A 71 5.53 -7.12 18.48
N GLY A 72 6.61 -7.20 17.72
CA GLY A 72 6.91 -8.27 16.78
C GLY A 72 6.15 -8.17 15.45
N TRP A 73 5.33 -7.14 15.22
CA TRP A 73 4.60 -6.98 13.95
C TRP A 73 5.46 -6.28 12.90
N CYS A 74 5.42 -6.81 11.69
CA CYS A 74 6.09 -6.27 10.51
C CYS A 74 5.28 -5.12 9.89
N ILE A 75 5.92 -4.37 8.99
CA ILE A 75 5.24 -3.39 8.12
C ILE A 75 5.12 -4.00 6.74
N CYS A 76 3.96 -3.81 6.12
CA CYS A 76 3.73 -4.13 4.72
C CYS A 76 2.79 -3.10 4.07
N TYR A 77 2.63 -3.22 2.77
CA TYR A 77 1.95 -2.28 1.92
C TYR A 77 0.95 -2.99 1.03
N HIS A 78 -0.24 -2.42 0.89
CA HIS A 78 -1.31 -2.93 0.04
C HIS A 78 -1.70 -1.86 -0.99
N GLY A 79 -1.46 -2.15 -2.27
CA GLY A 79 -1.93 -1.31 -3.37
C GLY A 79 -3.44 -1.48 -3.57
N THR A 80 -4.13 -0.38 -3.88
CA THR A 80 -5.58 -0.37 -4.07
C THR A 80 -6.02 0.64 -5.14
N LYS A 81 -7.24 0.46 -5.66
CA LYS A 81 -7.89 1.42 -6.57
C LYS A 81 -8.65 2.46 -5.75
N PHE A 82 -8.70 3.70 -6.22
CA PHE A 82 -9.35 4.80 -5.49
C PHE A 82 -10.82 4.52 -5.13
N LYS A 83 -11.53 3.75 -5.96
CA LYS A 83 -12.93 3.37 -5.69
C LYS A 83 -13.08 2.44 -4.48
N HIS A 84 -12.00 1.79 -4.04
CA HIS A 84 -11.97 0.86 -2.91
C HIS A 84 -11.34 1.47 -1.66
N ASP A 85 -10.50 2.50 -1.78
CA ASP A 85 -9.71 3.03 -0.67
C ASP A 85 -10.55 3.37 0.56
N LEU A 86 -11.65 4.11 0.38
CA LEU A 86 -12.51 4.45 1.50
C LEU A 86 -13.14 3.21 2.14
N SER A 87 -13.58 2.23 1.34
CA SER A 87 -14.13 0.98 1.87
C SER A 87 -13.08 0.16 2.63
N ILE A 88 -11.83 0.15 2.16
CA ILE A 88 -10.73 -0.52 2.85
C ILE A 88 -10.44 0.16 4.18
N LEU A 89 -10.35 1.49 4.19
CA LEU A 89 -10.08 2.26 5.40
C LEU A 89 -11.19 2.14 6.46
N LEU A 90 -12.45 2.02 6.03
CA LEU A 90 -13.60 1.93 6.93
C LEU A 90 -13.96 0.51 7.36
N SER A 91 -13.74 -0.49 6.50
CA SER A 91 -14.24 -1.85 6.71
C SER A 91 -13.16 -2.93 6.78
N GLY A 92 -11.93 -2.65 6.33
CA GLY A 92 -10.84 -3.64 6.31
C GLY A 92 -10.56 -4.24 4.93
N LEU A 93 -9.81 -5.33 4.88
CA LEU A 93 -9.33 -5.94 3.63
C LEU A 93 -10.11 -7.21 3.28
N LYS A 94 -10.46 -7.34 2.00
CA LYS A 94 -10.98 -8.60 1.44
C LYS A 94 -9.82 -9.47 0.94
N PRO A 95 -9.94 -10.81 1.02
CA PRO A 95 -9.02 -11.70 0.31
C PRO A 95 -9.09 -11.43 -1.19
N ALA A 96 -7.97 -11.62 -1.89
CA ALA A 96 -7.88 -11.38 -3.32
C ALA A 96 -8.73 -12.39 -4.10
N GLU A 97 -9.41 -11.90 -5.14
CA GLU A 97 -10.16 -12.74 -6.07
C GLU A 97 -9.22 -13.56 -6.97
N THR A 98 -8.09 -12.95 -7.37
CA THR A 98 -7.03 -13.61 -8.15
C THR A 98 -5.95 -14.15 -7.20
N LYS A 99 -5.64 -15.44 -7.33
CA LYS A 99 -4.94 -16.22 -6.30
C LYS A 99 -3.61 -16.79 -6.80
N ALA A 100 -2.69 -15.92 -7.26
CA ALA A 100 -1.42 -16.36 -7.83
C ALA A 100 -0.59 -17.26 -6.89
N HIS A 101 -0.65 -16.99 -5.58
CA HIS A 101 0.05 -17.74 -4.54
C HIS A 101 -0.87 -18.47 -3.56
N GLY A 102 -2.16 -18.55 -3.86
CA GLY A 102 -3.19 -19.11 -3.00
C GLY A 102 -4.18 -18.06 -2.47
N ASP A 103 -5.13 -18.51 -1.67
CA ASP A 103 -6.08 -17.63 -1.01
C ASP A 103 -5.38 -16.68 -0.04
N GLY A 104 -5.88 -15.46 0.14
CA GLY A 104 -5.37 -14.54 1.17
C GLY A 104 -5.42 -13.08 0.78
N ILE A 105 -4.95 -12.24 1.70
CA ILE A 105 -4.75 -10.81 1.47
C ILE A 105 -3.32 -10.63 0.96
N TYR A 106 -3.18 -10.00 -0.20
CA TYR A 106 -1.88 -9.79 -0.84
C TYR A 106 -1.30 -8.44 -0.38
N ALA A 107 -0.07 -8.47 0.12
CA ALA A 107 0.67 -7.29 0.53
C ALA A 107 2.15 -7.43 0.15
N SER A 108 2.94 -6.38 0.37
CA SER A 108 4.37 -6.40 0.09
C SER A 108 5.15 -5.58 1.11
N PRO A 109 6.38 -5.97 1.49
CA PRO A 109 7.26 -5.09 2.24
C PRO A 109 7.79 -3.92 1.40
N SER A 110 7.59 -3.93 0.07
CA SER A 110 8.02 -2.88 -0.85
C SER A 110 6.88 -1.94 -1.22
N THR A 111 7.07 -0.64 -0.97
CA THR A 111 6.18 0.38 -1.56
C THR A 111 6.32 0.44 -3.07
N ASN A 112 7.52 0.21 -3.63
CA ASN A 112 7.76 0.23 -5.08
C ASN A 112 6.97 -0.86 -5.81
N TYR A 113 6.85 -2.05 -5.20
CA TYR A 113 5.99 -3.11 -5.72
C TYR A 113 4.51 -2.79 -5.53
N ALA A 114 4.10 -2.45 -4.31
CA ALA A 114 2.68 -2.20 -3.98
C ALA A 114 2.10 -1.01 -4.77
N CYS A 115 2.93 -0.06 -5.19
CA CYS A 115 2.51 1.09 -5.97
C CYS A 115 2.38 0.82 -7.48
N HIS A 116 2.72 -0.38 -7.96
CA HIS A 116 2.56 -0.71 -9.37
C HIS A 116 1.10 -0.48 -9.85
N PRO A 117 0.83 0.12 -11.03
CA PRO A 117 -0.52 0.47 -11.49
C PRO A 117 -1.54 -0.66 -11.51
N ARG A 118 -1.07 -1.91 -11.64
CA ARG A 118 -1.89 -3.11 -11.45
C ARG A 118 -2.60 -3.11 -10.09
N TYR A 119 -1.87 -2.80 -9.02
CA TYR A 119 -2.34 -2.84 -7.64
C TYR A 119 -2.84 -1.48 -7.18
N SER A 120 -2.05 -0.42 -7.39
CA SER A 120 -2.36 0.94 -6.93
C SER A 120 -2.69 1.87 -8.10
N GLU A 121 -3.92 2.38 -8.15
CA GLU A 121 -4.35 3.28 -9.24
C GLU A 121 -3.62 4.63 -9.18
N VAL A 122 -3.17 5.12 -10.34
CA VAL A 122 -2.69 6.50 -10.51
C VAL A 122 -3.86 7.37 -10.97
N LYS A 123 -4.08 8.52 -10.33
CA LYS A 123 -5.06 9.50 -10.79
C LYS A 123 -4.42 10.84 -11.11
N ARG A 124 -4.80 11.39 -12.26
CA ARG A 124 -4.52 12.79 -12.57
C ARG A 124 -5.37 13.71 -11.68
N ILE A 125 -4.73 14.66 -11.03
CA ILE A 125 -5.38 15.68 -10.20
C ILE A 125 -5.96 16.74 -11.13
N LYS A 126 -7.29 16.87 -11.13
CA LYS A 126 -8.02 17.93 -11.84
C LYS A 126 -7.52 19.29 -11.38
N SER A 127 -7.35 20.24 -12.30
CA SER A 127 -6.86 21.60 -11.98
C SER A 127 -7.69 22.30 -10.91
N SER A 128 -9.01 22.05 -10.85
CA SER A 128 -9.90 22.57 -9.82
C SER A 128 -9.62 22.00 -8.41
N SER A 129 -9.21 20.73 -8.33
CA SER A 129 -8.91 20.06 -7.06
C SER A 129 -7.56 20.44 -6.46
N ARG A 130 -6.62 20.93 -7.28
CA ARG A 130 -5.30 21.38 -6.81
C ARG A 130 -5.42 22.51 -5.79
N LYS A 131 -6.24 23.51 -6.10
CA LYS A 131 -6.48 24.65 -5.20
C LYS A 131 -7.07 24.26 -3.84
N LEU A 132 -7.77 23.12 -3.78
CA LEU A 132 -8.48 22.68 -2.57
C LEU A 132 -7.65 21.73 -1.70
N PHE A 133 -6.97 20.75 -2.31
CA PHE A 133 -6.40 19.63 -1.57
C PHE A 133 -4.90 19.42 -1.79
N PHE A 134 -4.36 19.83 -2.93
CA PHE A 134 -2.96 19.57 -3.31
C PHE A 134 -2.28 20.86 -3.76
N LYS A 135 -1.45 21.45 -2.90
CA LYS A 135 -0.73 22.71 -3.20
C LYS A 135 0.06 22.65 -4.51
N SER A 136 0.58 21.47 -4.86
CA SER A 136 1.31 21.17 -6.09
C SER A 136 1.03 19.72 -6.53
N GLY A 137 1.46 19.34 -7.74
CA GLY A 137 1.24 18.02 -8.31
C GLY A 137 0.18 17.95 -9.41
N ASN A 138 0.44 17.09 -10.39
CA ASN A 138 -0.49 16.72 -11.45
C ASN A 138 -1.08 15.31 -11.24
N TYR A 139 -0.43 14.46 -10.45
CA TYR A 139 -0.83 13.08 -10.22
C TYR A 139 -0.82 12.73 -8.74
N VAL A 140 -1.71 11.83 -8.34
CA VAL A 140 -1.80 11.28 -6.99
C VAL A 140 -1.96 9.77 -7.04
N GLN A 141 -1.34 9.10 -6.08
CA GLN A 141 -1.44 7.66 -5.91
C GLN A 141 -1.43 7.29 -4.42
N PHE A 142 -2.22 6.27 -4.07
CA PHE A 142 -2.40 5.81 -2.68
C PHE A 142 -1.99 4.35 -2.51
N VAL A 143 -1.31 4.07 -1.39
CA VAL A 143 -0.99 2.71 -0.92
C VAL A 143 -1.29 2.66 0.57
N VAL A 144 -1.93 1.59 1.02
CA VAL A 144 -2.24 1.41 2.45
C VAL A 144 -1.00 0.83 3.14
N GLU A 145 -0.57 1.43 4.24
CA GLU A 145 0.46 0.88 5.12
C GLU A 145 -0.21 0.08 6.25
N CYS A 146 0.23 -1.16 6.41
CA CYS A 146 -0.34 -2.10 7.36
C CYS A 146 0.70 -2.66 8.32
N ARG A 147 0.24 -3.06 9.52
CA ARG A 147 0.95 -3.93 10.45
C ARG A 147 0.42 -5.35 10.28
N VAL A 148 1.32 -6.33 10.22
CA VAL A 148 0.98 -7.76 10.19
C VAL A 148 1.83 -8.53 11.19
N HIS A 149 1.22 -9.44 11.96
CA HIS A 149 1.99 -10.35 12.82
C HIS A 149 2.61 -11.45 11.95
N PRO A 150 3.92 -11.78 12.08
CA PRO A 150 4.58 -12.81 11.26
C PRO A 150 3.84 -14.13 11.15
N LYS A 151 3.26 -14.62 12.26
CA LYS A 151 2.42 -15.83 12.31
C LYS A 151 1.27 -15.89 11.29
N TYR A 152 0.79 -14.75 10.79
CA TYR A 152 -0.28 -14.68 9.80
C TYR A 152 0.22 -14.56 8.37
N ILE A 153 1.54 -14.44 8.15
CA ILE A 153 2.12 -14.49 6.81
C ILE A 153 2.21 -15.96 6.42
N ARG A 154 1.28 -16.43 5.57
CA ARG A 154 1.21 -17.85 5.18
C ARG A 154 2.23 -18.20 4.11
N LYS A 155 2.53 -17.24 3.25
CA LYS A 155 3.46 -17.41 2.15
C LYS A 155 4.17 -16.11 1.84
N ILE A 156 5.47 -16.24 1.59
CA ILE A 156 6.31 -15.23 0.97
C ILE A 156 6.70 -15.83 -0.38
N GLY A 157 6.47 -15.08 -1.45
CA GLY A 157 6.65 -15.60 -2.80
C GLY A 157 7.14 -14.55 -3.77
N LYS A 158 7.39 -15.04 -4.98
CA LYS A 158 7.86 -14.22 -6.09
C LYS A 158 6.83 -13.20 -6.55
N GLU A 159 7.32 -12.12 -7.14
CA GLU A 159 6.53 -11.14 -7.85
C GLU A 159 5.59 -11.79 -8.87
N THR A 160 4.44 -11.17 -9.12
CA THR A 160 3.42 -11.66 -10.06
C THR A 160 3.16 -10.69 -11.20
N LEU A 161 3.96 -9.63 -11.32
CA LEU A 161 3.92 -8.66 -12.42
C LEU A 161 4.47 -9.24 -13.72
N GLY A 162 5.26 -10.33 -13.68
CA GLY A 162 6.00 -10.85 -14.83
C GLY A 162 7.30 -10.08 -15.05
N ALA A 163 7.82 -9.49 -13.98
CA ALA A 163 8.98 -8.63 -13.89
C ALA A 163 10.25 -9.46 -13.60
N GLU A 164 10.45 -10.58 -14.30
CA GLU A 164 11.52 -11.54 -13.95
C GLU A 164 12.94 -10.98 -14.12
N LYS A 165 13.12 -10.06 -15.08
CA LYS A 165 14.40 -9.39 -15.37
C LYS A 165 14.61 -8.09 -14.57
N PRO A 166 13.65 -7.14 -14.55
CA PRO A 166 13.79 -5.92 -13.75
C PRO A 166 13.96 -6.19 -12.26
N ILE A 167 14.85 -5.45 -11.61
CA ILE A 167 14.84 -5.33 -10.15
C ILE A 167 13.68 -4.40 -9.77
N ILE A 168 12.68 -4.91 -9.04
CA ILE A 168 11.54 -4.07 -8.63
C ILE A 168 11.89 -3.14 -7.46
N ASP A 169 12.63 -3.67 -6.49
CA ASP A 169 13.11 -2.94 -5.33
C ASP A 169 14.55 -3.38 -5.05
N SER A 170 15.49 -2.43 -4.99
CA SER A 170 16.90 -2.75 -4.78
C SER A 170 17.19 -3.38 -3.41
N ASN A 171 16.24 -3.29 -2.47
CA ASN A 171 16.40 -3.80 -1.12
C ASN A 171 15.64 -5.10 -0.86
N ILE A 172 14.71 -5.49 -1.74
CA ILE A 172 13.84 -6.64 -1.54
C ILE A 172 13.90 -7.52 -2.79
N PRO A 173 14.41 -8.77 -2.68
CA PRO A 173 14.48 -9.68 -3.81
C PRO A 173 13.10 -9.96 -4.43
N ASN A 174 13.05 -10.05 -5.76
CA ASN A 174 11.80 -10.31 -6.49
C ASN A 174 11.14 -11.65 -6.09
N ASP A 175 11.90 -12.64 -5.60
CA ASP A 175 11.39 -13.95 -5.20
C ASP A 175 10.74 -13.97 -3.80
N SER A 176 10.79 -12.86 -3.07
CA SER A 176 10.29 -12.71 -1.70
C SER A 176 9.50 -11.41 -1.46
N ILE A 177 9.10 -10.73 -2.54
CA ILE A 177 8.45 -9.41 -2.48
C ILE A 177 6.93 -9.47 -2.27
N GLU A 178 6.28 -10.61 -2.50
CA GLU A 178 4.83 -10.76 -2.38
C GLU A 178 4.46 -11.61 -1.17
N TRP A 179 3.64 -11.07 -0.28
CA TRP A 179 3.20 -11.72 0.96
C TRP A 179 1.71 -12.06 0.86
N VAL A 180 1.38 -13.31 1.20
CA VAL A 180 -0.01 -13.78 1.34
C VAL A 180 -0.34 -13.89 2.82
N ILE A 181 -1.21 -13.00 3.27
CA ILE A 181 -1.64 -12.90 4.67
C ILE A 181 -2.90 -13.73 4.86
N ASP A 182 -2.94 -14.48 5.95
CA ASP A 182 -4.11 -15.23 6.38
C ASP A 182 -5.29 -14.29 6.62
N TYR A 183 -6.43 -14.65 6.06
CA TYR A 183 -7.69 -13.91 6.24
C TYR A 183 -8.61 -14.60 7.25
N GLN A 184 -8.14 -15.68 7.90
CA GLN A 184 -8.83 -16.40 8.98
C GLN A 184 -10.24 -16.85 8.58
N ASN A 185 -10.43 -17.23 7.31
CA ASN A 185 -11.72 -17.59 6.72
C ASN A 185 -12.80 -16.49 6.79
N LYS A 186 -12.42 -15.22 7.01
CA LYS A 186 -13.34 -14.07 7.06
C LYS A 186 -13.59 -13.51 5.66
N SER A 187 -14.83 -13.10 5.35
CA SER A 187 -15.11 -12.40 4.08
C SER A 187 -14.37 -11.06 3.98
N ILE A 188 -14.15 -10.41 5.12
CA ILE A 188 -13.37 -9.18 5.29
C ILE A 188 -12.58 -9.30 6.61
N VAL A 189 -11.29 -8.97 6.58
CA VAL A 189 -10.49 -8.77 7.80
C VAL A 189 -10.68 -7.32 8.26
N ASP A 190 -11.57 -7.15 9.23
CA ASP A 190 -11.85 -5.86 9.87
C ASP A 190 -10.64 -5.36 10.68
N PHE A 191 -10.19 -4.14 10.40
CA PHE A 191 -9.05 -3.53 11.08
C PHE A 191 -9.31 -3.18 12.54
N ASN A 192 -10.58 -3.13 12.97
CA ASN A 192 -10.96 -2.87 14.36
C ASN A 192 -11.00 -4.15 15.20
N ASP A 193 -10.98 -5.32 14.58
CA ASP A 193 -10.95 -6.61 15.28
C ASP A 193 -9.61 -6.76 16.02
N SER A 194 -9.66 -7.01 17.33
CA SER A 194 -8.46 -7.23 18.14
C SER A 194 -7.68 -8.48 17.73
N SER A 195 -8.35 -9.43 17.07
CA SER A 195 -7.80 -10.67 16.53
C SER A 195 -7.36 -10.57 15.07
N ALA A 196 -7.53 -9.40 14.43
CA ALA A 196 -7.22 -9.20 13.01
C ALA A 196 -5.80 -9.65 12.66
N SER A 197 -5.67 -10.31 11.52
CA SER A 197 -4.36 -10.75 11.02
C SER A 197 -3.50 -9.60 10.50
N ILE A 198 -4.15 -8.52 10.07
CA ILE A 198 -3.55 -7.32 9.50
C ILE A 198 -4.35 -6.09 9.93
N VAL A 199 -3.67 -4.98 10.20
CA VAL A 199 -4.30 -3.71 10.59
C VAL A 199 -3.70 -2.56 9.79
N CYS A 200 -4.53 -1.69 9.23
CA CYS A 200 -4.08 -0.46 8.57
C CYS A 200 -3.60 0.58 9.58
N SER A 201 -2.31 0.91 9.53
CA SER A 201 -1.65 1.88 10.42
C SER A 201 -1.40 3.23 9.77
N GLY A 202 -1.54 3.34 8.45
CA GLY A 202 -1.39 4.59 7.75
C GLY A 202 -1.76 4.53 6.27
N LEU A 203 -1.80 5.70 5.66
CA LEU A 203 -1.96 5.89 4.23
C LEU A 203 -0.70 6.52 3.67
N MET A 204 -0.10 5.85 2.70
CA MET A 204 1.01 6.36 1.90
C MET A 204 0.41 7.12 0.71
N ILE A 205 0.81 8.37 0.56
CA ILE A 205 0.35 9.28 -0.47
C ILE A 205 1.56 9.75 -1.27
N ARG A 206 1.53 9.53 -2.58
CA ARG A 206 2.52 10.07 -3.52
C ARG A 206 1.83 11.10 -4.40
N VAL A 207 2.41 12.30 -4.47
CA VAL A 207 1.94 13.39 -5.32
C VAL A 207 3.12 13.86 -6.16
N THR A 208 2.93 13.90 -7.48
CA THR A 208 4.00 14.17 -8.45
C THR A 208 3.52 15.11 -9.54
N ASP A 209 4.44 15.91 -10.09
CA ASP A 209 4.15 16.75 -11.26
C ASP A 209 4.14 15.91 -12.54
N ASP A 210 4.99 14.89 -12.64
CA ASP A 210 4.98 13.95 -13.77
C ASP A 210 4.24 12.65 -13.42
N HIS A 211 3.90 11.86 -14.44
CA HIS A 211 3.27 10.57 -14.22
C HIS A 211 4.19 9.70 -13.33
N PRO A 212 3.72 9.08 -12.23
CA PRO A 212 4.58 8.36 -11.28
C PRO A 212 5.40 7.23 -11.88
N GLY A 213 4.98 6.71 -13.04
CA GLY A 213 5.78 5.75 -13.82
C GLY A 213 7.17 6.27 -14.14
N LEU A 214 7.30 7.56 -14.44
CA LEU A 214 8.55 8.24 -14.83
C LEU A 214 9.55 8.41 -13.67
N LEU A 215 9.17 8.04 -12.45
CA LEU A 215 10.06 8.13 -11.29
C LEU A 215 11.11 7.02 -11.32
N PRO A 216 12.35 7.27 -10.84
CA PRO A 216 13.36 6.22 -10.72
C PRO A 216 12.90 4.99 -9.92
N GLN A 217 12.07 5.20 -8.90
CA GLN A 217 11.50 4.13 -8.06
C GLN A 217 10.46 3.26 -8.80
N SER A 218 10.03 3.69 -9.97
CA SER A 218 9.00 3.04 -10.79
C SER A 218 9.54 2.55 -12.13
N GLN A 219 10.87 2.53 -12.31
CA GLN A 219 11.54 2.04 -13.50
C GLN A 219 11.11 0.61 -13.89
N SER A 220 10.92 -0.27 -12.91
CA SER A 220 10.47 -1.66 -13.13
C SER A 220 9.06 -1.76 -13.73
N TRP A 221 8.23 -0.72 -13.64
CA TRP A 221 6.90 -0.70 -14.25
C TRP A 221 7.02 -0.74 -15.76
N TYR A 222 7.93 0.07 -16.30
CA TYR A 222 8.26 0.05 -17.72
C TYR A 222 8.80 -1.31 -18.10
N GLU A 223 9.81 -1.82 -17.43
CA GLU A 223 10.46 -3.07 -17.82
C GLU A 223 9.53 -4.29 -17.72
N SER A 224 8.55 -4.27 -16.80
CA SER A 224 7.51 -5.32 -16.71
C SER A 224 6.38 -5.18 -17.75
N HIS A 225 6.21 -4.01 -18.39
CA HIS A 225 5.11 -3.72 -19.32
C HIS A 225 5.55 -3.36 -20.74
N ILE A 226 6.84 -3.06 -20.97
CA ILE A 226 7.43 -2.62 -22.25
C ILE A 226 7.24 -3.64 -23.38
N CYS A 227 6.92 -4.90 -23.07
CA CYS A 227 6.54 -5.86 -24.11
C CYS A 227 5.15 -5.57 -24.73
N ASN A 228 4.43 -4.51 -24.33
CA ASN A 228 3.09 -4.20 -24.87
C ASN A 228 2.75 -2.69 -24.74
N TYR A 229 3.13 -1.87 -25.73
CA TYR A 229 2.76 -0.45 -25.85
C TYR A 229 1.27 -0.15 -25.58
N PRO A 230 0.30 -0.93 -26.11
CA PRO A 230 -1.11 -0.79 -25.74
C PRO A 230 -1.39 -0.87 -24.23
N LYS A 231 -0.66 -1.69 -23.47
CA LYS A 231 -0.80 -1.76 -22.01
C LYS A 231 -0.28 -0.50 -21.33
N CYS A 232 0.79 0.13 -21.82
CA CYS A 232 1.28 1.39 -21.26
C CYS A 232 0.26 2.52 -21.45
N CYS A 233 -0.32 2.65 -22.65
CA CYS A 233 -1.40 3.60 -22.91
C CYS A 233 -2.64 3.32 -22.05
N ALA A 234 -3.00 2.04 -21.86
CA ALA A 234 -4.11 1.65 -20.98
C ALA A 234 -3.87 1.98 -19.49
N LEU A 235 -2.61 2.15 -19.08
CA LEU A 235 -2.23 2.61 -17.75
C LEU A 235 -2.14 4.14 -17.66
N GLY A 236 -2.47 4.87 -18.72
CA GLY A 236 -2.39 6.34 -18.77
C GLY A 236 -0.96 6.87 -18.85
N ILE A 237 0.00 6.01 -19.21
CA ILE A 237 1.38 6.40 -19.48
C ILE A 237 1.45 6.77 -20.95
N ASP A 238 1.53 8.07 -21.23
CA ASP A 238 1.85 8.55 -22.56
C ASP A 238 3.35 8.43 -22.79
N LEU A 239 3.74 7.49 -23.65
CA LEU A 239 5.14 7.23 -24.00
C LEU A 239 5.62 8.13 -25.15
N GLU A 240 4.74 8.90 -25.82
CA GLU A 240 5.14 9.79 -26.94
C GLU A 240 5.92 11.03 -26.47
N HIS A 241 5.94 11.26 -25.15
CA HIS A 241 6.63 12.37 -24.49
C HIS A 241 7.87 11.94 -23.68
N LEU A 242 8.31 10.69 -23.83
CA LEU A 242 9.56 10.15 -23.29
C LEU A 242 10.67 10.18 -24.35
#